data_AF-A0A9D6UVN7-F1
#
_entry.id   AF-A0A9D6UVN7-F1
#
_cell.length_a   1.000
_cell.length_b   1.000
_cell.length_c   1.000
_cell.angle_alpha   90.00
_cell.angle_beta   90.00
_cell.angle_gamma   90.00
#
_symmetry.space_group_name_H-M   'P 1'
#
loop_
_entity.id
_entity.type
_entity.pdbx_description
1 polymer ?
#
loop_
_entity_poly.entity_id
_entity_poly.type
_entity_poly.pdbx_seq_one_letter_code
_entity_poly.pdbx_strand_id
1 'polypeptide(L)'
;MYGAEEKLALDIAFCESSFRANVYGDGGRAFGTFQFHRPTFERFSRLLGEKLDYYNNEDNIRLGVWALANNKEDHWSCYEKVAFN
;
A
#
# COMPACT_ATOMS: atom_id res chain seq x y z
N MET A 1 -0.61 -6.65 -20.17
CA MET A 1 -1.12 -7.31 -18.95
C MET A 1 -1.53 -6.18 -18.04
N TYR A 2 -2.82 -5.76 -18.04
CA TYR A 2 -3.25 -4.58 -17.28
C TYR A 2 -4.43 -4.87 -16.33
N GLY A 3 -4.90 -6.12 -16.21
CA GLY A 3 -6.09 -6.44 -15.43
C GLY A 3 -5.85 -7.10 -14.06
N ALA A 4 -4.85 -7.99 -13.95
CA ALA A 4 -4.63 -8.75 -12.71
C ALA A 4 -3.99 -7.90 -11.61
N GLU A 5 -3.03 -7.05 -11.97
CA GLU A 5 -2.33 -6.16 -11.04
C GLU A 5 -3.25 -5.06 -10.51
N GLU A 6 -4.11 -4.50 -11.37
CA GLU A 6 -5.11 -3.50 -10.96
C GLU A 6 -6.11 -4.12 -9.97
N LYS A 7 -6.65 -5.30 -10.28
CA LYS A 7 -7.55 -6.00 -9.36
C LYS A 7 -6.88 -6.27 -8.02
N LEU A 8 -5.64 -6.74 -8.01
CA LEU A 8 -4.89 -7.00 -6.79
C LEU A 8 -4.71 -5.73 -5.95
N ALA A 9 -4.35 -4.61 -6.58
CA ALA A 9 -4.20 -3.33 -5.90
C ALA A 9 -5.51 -2.87 -5.26
N LEU A 10 -6.63 -3.00 -5.98
CA LEU A 10 -7.96 -2.66 -5.46
C LEU A 10 -8.38 -3.57 -4.29
N ASP A 11 -8.15 -4.88 -4.40
CA ASP A 11 -8.48 -5.84 -3.36
C ASP A 11 -7.67 -5.60 -2.07
N ILE A 12 -6.36 -5.33 -2.20
CA ILE A 12 -5.49 -4.97 -1.07
C ILE A 12 -5.95 -3.65 -0.45
N ALA A 13 -6.15 -2.60 -1.24
CA ALA A 13 -6.58 -1.30 -0.74
C ALA A 13 -7.94 -1.36 -0.03
N PHE A 14 -8.87 -2.19 -0.53
CA PHE A 14 -10.14 -2.44 0.14
C PHE A 14 -9.97 -3.18 1.46
N CYS A 15 -9.14 -4.23 1.49
CA CYS A 15 -8.87 -5.00 2.70
C CYS A 15 -8.17 -4.16 3.78
N GLU A 16 -7.20 -3.34 3.39
CA GLU A 16 -6.38 -2.56 4.32
C GLU A 16 -7.16 -1.41 4.96
N SER A 17 -7.88 -0.62 4.15
CA SER A 17 -8.50 0.62 4.63
C SER A 17 -9.98 0.77 4.26
N SER A 18 -10.52 -0.14 3.45
CA SER A 18 -11.80 0.08 2.75
C SER A 18 -11.80 1.38 1.95
N PHE A 19 -10.68 1.63 1.24
CA PHE A 19 -10.41 2.82 0.43
C PHE A 19 -10.35 4.15 1.20
N ARG A 20 -10.17 4.13 2.53
CA ARG A 20 -10.10 5.35 3.34
C ARG A 20 -8.69 5.96 3.29
N ALA A 21 -8.63 7.26 2.98
CA ALA A 21 -7.40 7.98 2.67
C ALA A 21 -6.60 8.51 3.88
N ASN A 22 -7.27 8.75 5.02
CA ASN A 22 -6.69 9.44 6.18
C ASN A 22 -6.98 8.68 7.48
N VAL A 23 -6.77 7.38 7.46
CA VAL A 23 -7.07 6.50 8.60
C VAL A 23 -5.80 5.86 9.14
N TYR A 24 -5.71 5.83 10.46
CA TYR A 24 -4.70 5.07 11.16
C TYR A 24 -5.17 3.64 11.39
N GLY A 25 -4.26 2.70 11.21
CA GLY A 25 -4.44 1.30 11.59
C GLY A 25 -3.30 0.81 12.46
N ASP A 26 -3.35 -0.48 12.81
CA ASP A 26 -2.36 -1.16 13.64
C ASP A 26 -1.97 -0.39 14.92
N GLY A 27 -2.97 0.17 15.61
CA GLY A 27 -2.76 0.97 16.83
C GLY A 27 -2.06 2.31 16.60
N GLY A 28 -2.14 2.89 15.40
CA GLY A 28 -1.49 4.15 15.03
C GLY A 28 -0.17 3.97 14.26
N ARG A 29 0.22 2.74 13.93
CA ARG A 29 1.48 2.43 13.26
C ARG A 29 1.38 2.41 11.74
N ALA A 30 0.17 2.22 11.21
CA ALA A 30 -0.14 2.21 9.79
C ALA A 30 -0.96 3.45 9.39
N PHE A 31 -0.81 3.95 8.15
CA PHE A 31 -1.58 5.09 7.64
C PHE A 31 -1.95 4.97 6.15
N GLY A 32 -3.10 5.58 5.80
CA GLY A 32 -3.52 5.84 4.41
C GLY A 32 -4.19 4.65 3.71
N THR A 33 -4.50 4.80 2.42
CA THR A 33 -5.24 3.77 1.66
C THR A 33 -4.60 2.38 1.69
N PHE A 34 -3.26 2.30 1.59
CA PHE A 34 -2.50 1.05 1.65
C PHE A 34 -1.96 0.74 3.06
N GLN A 35 -2.34 1.49 4.11
CA GLN A 35 -1.96 1.18 5.49
C GLN A 35 -0.46 0.91 5.69
N PHE A 36 0.40 1.70 5.05
CA PHE A 36 1.84 1.55 5.21
C PHE A 36 2.26 1.82 6.66
N HIS A 37 3.19 1.01 7.17
CA HIS A 37 4.00 1.41 8.31
C HIS A 37 5.03 2.46 7.86
N ARG A 38 5.21 3.52 8.66
CA ARG A 38 6.12 4.63 8.33
C ARG A 38 7.54 4.18 7.91
N PRO A 39 8.22 3.25 8.61
CA PRO A 39 9.55 2.80 8.17
C PRO A 39 9.54 2.10 6.79
N THR A 40 8.49 1.34 6.48
CA THR A 40 8.32 0.68 5.18
C THR A 40 8.09 1.72 4.08
N PHE A 41 7.21 2.70 4.33
CA PHE A 41 6.98 3.81 3.40
C PHE A 41 8.28 4.56 3.09
N GLU A 42 9.03 4.96 4.12
CA GLU A 42 10.28 5.70 3.94
C GLU A 42 11.35 4.87 3.22
N ARG A 43 11.38 3.55 3.44
CA ARG A 43 12.26 2.64 2.68
C ARG A 43 11.84 2.55 1.22
N PHE A 44 10.55 2.39 0.94
CA PHE A 44 10.04 2.22 -0.42
C PHE A 44 10.14 3.52 -1.22
N SER A 45 9.84 4.66 -0.61
CA SER A 45 10.05 5.98 -1.22
C SER A 45 11.51 6.14 -1.66
N ARG A 46 12.48 5.73 -0.82
CA ARG A 46 13.90 5.73 -1.19
C ARG A 46 14.24 4.78 -2.34
N LEU A 47 13.63 3.59 -2.39
CA LEU A 47 13.84 2.62 -3.47
C LEU A 47 13.22 3.09 -4.80
N LEU A 48 12.07 3.75 -4.74
CA LEU A 48 11.45 4.43 -5.88
C LEU A 48 12.31 5.61 -6.37
N GLY A 49 13.16 6.18 -5.50
CA GLY A 49 14.02 7.32 -5.84
C GLY A 49 13.31 8.67 -5.70
N GLU A 50 12.19 8.72 -5.00
CA GLU A 50 11.38 9.92 -4.80
C GLU A 50 11.25 10.24 -3.31
N LYS A 51 11.03 11.51 -2.98
CA LYS A 51 10.73 11.94 -1.62
C LYS A 51 9.22 12.16 -1.52
N LEU A 52 8.51 11.12 -1.08
CA LEU A 52 7.06 11.14 -0.92
C LEU A 52 6.67 11.57 0.50
N ASP A 53 5.45 12.09 0.64
CA ASP A 53 4.85 12.44 1.93
C ASP A 53 3.98 11.30 2.46
N TYR A 54 4.38 10.75 3.62
CA TYR A 54 3.66 9.67 4.29
C TYR A 54 2.20 10.01 4.62
N TYR A 55 1.89 11.29 4.86
CA TYR A 55 0.54 11.75 5.19
C TYR A 55 -0.27 12.19 3.97
N ASN A 56 0.31 12.17 2.78
CA ASN A 56 -0.40 12.43 1.54
C ASN A 56 -0.96 11.11 0.99
N ASN A 57 -2.26 11.07 0.72
CA ASN A 57 -2.90 9.84 0.26
C ASN A 57 -2.57 9.47 -1.20
N GLU A 58 -2.35 10.45 -2.07
CA GLU A 58 -1.94 10.18 -3.46
C GLU A 58 -0.55 9.53 -3.47
N ASP A 59 0.36 10.00 -2.64
CA ASP A 59 1.67 9.39 -2.43
C ASP A 59 1.57 7.99 -1.82
N ASN A 60 0.64 7.78 -0.89
CA ASN A 60 0.33 6.47 -0.33
C ASN A 60 -0.14 5.48 -1.40
N ILE A 61 -1.07 5.90 -2.27
CA ILE A 61 -1.56 5.08 -3.39
C ILE A 61 -0.46 4.83 -4.41
N ARG A 62 0.26 5.88 -4.83
CA ARG A 62 1.36 5.79 -5.80
C ARG A 62 2.41 4.79 -5.34
N LEU A 63 2.83 4.90 -4.07
CA LEU A 63 3.84 4.00 -3.52
C LEU A 63 3.31 2.58 -3.36
N GLY A 64 2.03 2.40 -3.01
CA GLY A 64 1.35 1.11 -2.96
C GLY A 64 1.37 0.41 -4.32
N VAL A 65 0.91 1.09 -5.37
CA VAL A 65 0.91 0.57 -6.74
C VAL A 65 2.33 0.26 -7.23
N TRP A 66 3.29 1.16 -6.97
CA TRP A 66 4.69 0.90 -7.31
C TRP A 66 5.24 -0.34 -6.60
N ALA A 67 4.93 -0.52 -5.31
CA ALA A 67 5.40 -1.67 -4.53
C ALA A 67 4.87 -2.98 -5.12
N LEU A 68 3.58 -3.05 -5.46
CA LEU A 68 2.97 -4.21 -6.10
C LEU A 68 3.61 -4.52 -7.46
N ALA A 69 3.89 -3.49 -8.27
CA ALA A 69 4.60 -3.66 -9.54
C ALA A 69 6.07 -4.13 -9.38
N ASN A 70 6.62 -4.09 -8.16
CA ASN A 70 8.00 -4.45 -7.85
C ASN A 70 8.12 -5.69 -6.93
N ASN A 71 7.10 -6.55 -6.91
CA ASN A 71 7.06 -7.79 -6.14
C ASN A 71 7.31 -7.54 -4.64
N LYS A 72 6.53 -6.65 -4.02
CA LYS A 72 6.61 -6.25 -2.60
C LYS A 72 5.31 -6.48 -1.84
N GLU A 73 4.37 -7.20 -2.44
CA GLU A 73 3.04 -7.49 -1.92
C GLU A 73 3.06 -8.27 -0.59
N ASP A 74 4.13 -9.01 -0.32
CA ASP A 74 4.38 -9.72 0.95
C ASP A 74 4.46 -8.81 2.19
N HIS A 75 4.58 -7.49 1.99
CA HIS A 75 4.51 -6.51 3.06
C HIS A 75 3.09 -6.25 3.60
N TRP A 76 2.07 -6.77 2.94
CA TRP A 76 0.67 -6.62 3.35
C TRP A 76 0.09 -7.95 3.82
N SER A 77 -0.37 -8.01 5.07
CA SER A 77 -1.13 -9.18 5.54
C SER A 77 -2.43 -9.37 4.74
N CYS A 78 -2.98 -8.29 4.17
CA CYS A 78 -4.12 -8.38 3.25
C CYS A 78 -3.78 -9.05 1.93
N TYR A 79 -2.52 -9.04 1.46
CA TYR A 79 -2.12 -9.76 0.26
C TYR A 79 -2.42 -11.26 0.40
N GLU A 80 -2.01 -11.87 1.52
CA GLU A 80 -2.28 -13.29 1.80
C GLU A 80 -3.79 -13.59 1.77
N LYS A 81 -4.62 -12.67 2.28
CA LYS A 81 -6.08 -12.83 2.32
C LYS A 81 -6.75 -12.72 0.97
N VAL A 82 -6.19 -11.98 0.02
CA VAL A 82 -6.83 -11.73 -1.29
C VAL A 82 -6.23 -12.55 -2.42
N ALA A 83 -4.96 -12.95 -2.31
CA ALA A 83 -4.28 -13.74 -3.32
C ALA A 83 -4.59 -15.25 -3.23
N PHE A 84 -4.99 -15.73 -2.04
CA PHE A 84 -5.27 -17.13 -1.78
C PHE A 84 -6.74 -17.41 -1.39
N ASN A 85 -7.63 -16.44 -1.64
CA ASN A 85 -9.08 -16.58 -1.46
C ASN A 85 -9.78 -17.11 -2.72
#